data_AF-A0A348WRK7-F1
#
_entry.id   AF-A0A348WRK7-F1
#
_cell.length_a   1.000
_cell.length_b   1.000
_cell.length_c   1.000
_cell.angle_alpha   90.00
_cell.angle_beta   90.00
_cell.angle_gamma   90.00
#
_symmetry.space_group_name_H-M   'P 1'
#
loop_
_entity.id
_entity.type
_entity.pdbx_description
1 polymer ?
#
loop_
_entity_poly.entity_id
_entity_poly.type
_entity_poly.pdbx_seq_one_letter_code
_entity_poly.pdbx_strand_id
1 'polypeptide(L)'
;MLEKLFKGIFDGEQQQVIGVGIFLLLVGISIVLGLVLALIYACKNKTTKSFTMTLSMLPALVCVVIMMVNGNIGAGVAVAGAFSLIRFRSTPGTAKEIASIFLAMAVGLIMGMGYIGFAVLFTIILGLFMFCLNFIGLKTKGYCKEKTLKITIPEDLNYTEVFDSILTKYTKMYELIHIKTTNLGSLFKLTYNVTIKDEKSEKAMIDELRLRNGNLEIALMRQENKNYDL
;
A
#
# COMPACT_ATOMS: atom_id res chain seq x y z
N MET A 1 -11.99 28.38 -26.25
CA MET A 1 -12.75 28.08 -25.01
C MET A 1 -11.95 27.18 -24.04
N LEU A 2 -11.26 26.14 -24.53
CA LEU A 2 -10.34 25.34 -23.70
C LEU A 2 -9.16 26.15 -23.11
N GLU A 3 -8.62 27.15 -23.82
CA GLU A 3 -7.50 27.95 -23.31
C GLU A 3 -7.82 28.72 -22.01
N LYS A 4 -9.10 29.03 -21.74
CA LYS A 4 -9.51 29.64 -20.48
C LYS A 4 -9.51 28.65 -19.30
N LEU A 5 -9.59 27.34 -19.56
CA LEU A 5 -9.48 26.29 -18.54
C LEU A 5 -8.02 25.98 -18.17
N PHE A 6 -7.08 26.28 -19.06
CA PHE A 6 -5.64 26.06 -18.86
C PHE A 6 -4.88 27.31 -18.41
N LYS A 7 -5.47 28.51 -18.49
CA LYS A 7 -4.89 29.70 -17.85
C LYS A 7 -5.01 29.60 -16.32
N GLY A 8 -3.92 29.86 -15.61
CA GLY A 8 -3.92 29.92 -14.16
C GLY A 8 -4.83 31.04 -13.70
N ILE A 9 -5.66 30.78 -12.69
CA ILE A 9 -6.53 31.80 -12.10
C ILE A 9 -5.70 32.97 -11.53
N PHE A 10 -4.42 32.73 -11.22
CA PHE A 10 -3.47 33.71 -10.67
C PHE A 10 -2.48 34.30 -11.69
N ASP A 11 -2.55 33.95 -12.99
CA ASP A 11 -1.60 34.45 -14.01
C ASP A 11 -1.84 35.92 -14.42
N GLY A 12 -2.96 36.52 -13.97
CA GLY A 12 -3.43 37.82 -14.46
C GLY A 12 -3.22 39.00 -13.52
N GLU A 13 -3.37 38.84 -12.21
CA GLU A 13 -3.24 39.94 -11.25
C GLU A 13 -2.70 39.44 -9.91
N GLN A 14 -1.81 40.24 -9.30
CA GLN A 14 -1.40 40.09 -7.90
C GLN A 14 -2.61 40.37 -7.00
N GLN A 15 -3.55 39.43 -6.92
CA GLN A 15 -4.71 39.58 -6.09
C GLN A 15 -4.33 39.19 -4.66
N GLN A 16 -4.02 40.21 -3.85
CA GLN A 16 -3.60 40.07 -2.45
C GLN A 16 -4.65 39.44 -1.52
N VAL A 17 -5.87 39.20 -2.00
CA VAL A 17 -6.96 38.60 -1.22
C VAL A 17 -7.67 37.54 -2.07
N ILE A 18 -7.54 36.28 -1.67
CA ILE A 18 -8.32 35.18 -2.24
C ILE A 18 -9.77 35.37 -1.80
N GLY A 19 -10.67 35.62 -2.75
CA GLY A 19 -12.10 35.68 -2.47
C GLY A 19 -12.61 34.35 -1.90
N VAL A 20 -13.43 34.41 -0.84
CA VAL A 20 -13.99 33.23 -0.16
C VAL A 20 -14.70 32.26 -1.13
N GLY A 21 -15.33 32.79 -2.18
CA GLY A 21 -15.97 31.97 -3.21
C GLY A 21 -14.98 31.15 -4.05
N ILE A 22 -13.83 31.72 -4.41
CA ILE A 22 -12.78 31.04 -5.18
C ILE A 22 -12.12 29.98 -4.29
N PHE A 23 -11.84 30.32 -3.03
CA PHE A 23 -11.34 29.39 -2.02
C PHE A 23 -12.22 28.15 -1.90
N LEU A 24 -13.53 28.34 -1.69
CA LEU A 24 -14.47 27.24 -1.48
C LEU A 24 -14.60 26.36 -2.73
N LEU A 25 -14.55 26.97 -3.92
CA LEU A 25 -14.58 26.27 -5.20
C LEU A 25 -13.33 25.40 -5.40
N LEU A 26 -12.12 25.94 -5.17
CA LEU A 26 -10.86 25.20 -5.30
C LEU A 26 -10.79 24.02 -4.33
N VAL A 27 -11.17 24.24 -3.07
CA VAL A 27 -11.22 23.18 -2.05
C VAL A 27 -12.25 22.12 -2.42
N GLY A 28 -13.45 22.54 -2.87
CA GLY A 28 -14.50 21.62 -3.31
C GLY A 28 -14.04 20.72 -4.47
N ILE A 29 -13.42 21.30 -5.50
CA ILE A 29 -12.90 20.52 -6.63
C ILE A 29 -11.75 19.61 -6.18
N SER A 30 -10.87 20.07 -5.29
CA SER A 30 -9.78 19.25 -4.77
C SER A 30 -10.27 18.03 -3.99
N ILE A 31 -11.35 18.17 -3.20
CA ILE A 31 -12.01 17.04 -2.52
C ILE A 31 -12.59 16.06 -3.54
N VAL A 32 -13.27 16.55 -4.57
CA VAL A 32 -13.83 15.69 -5.63
C VAL A 32 -12.73 14.91 -6.35
N LEU A 33 -11.63 15.57 -6.72
CA LEU A 33 -10.48 14.91 -7.36
C LEU A 33 -9.81 13.90 -6.42
N GLY A 34 -9.67 14.23 -5.13
CA GLY A 34 -9.19 13.30 -4.11
C GLY A 34 -10.07 12.08 -3.95
N LEU A 35 -11.39 12.25 -4.01
CA LEU A 35 -12.36 11.16 -3.93
C LEU A 35 -12.28 10.27 -5.18
N VAL A 36 -12.12 10.84 -6.37
CA VAL A 36 -11.88 10.10 -7.61
C VAL A 36 -10.61 9.25 -7.52
N LEU A 37 -9.50 9.82 -7.02
CA LEU A 37 -8.26 9.08 -6.81
C LEU A 37 -8.41 7.95 -5.78
N ALA A 38 -9.11 8.23 -4.68
CA ALA A 38 -9.40 7.24 -3.66
C ALA A 38 -10.25 6.08 -4.20
N LEU A 39 -11.23 6.36 -5.06
CA LEU A 39 -12.04 5.35 -5.73
C LEU A 39 -11.22 4.52 -6.73
N ILE A 40 -10.39 5.16 -7.55
CA ILE A 40 -9.48 4.46 -8.49
C ILE A 40 -8.58 3.50 -7.72
N TYR A 41 -8.09 3.92 -6.55
CA TYR A 41 -7.25 3.09 -5.69
C TYR A 41 -8.03 1.94 -5.02
N ALA A 42 -9.20 2.23 -4.44
CA ALA A 42 -10.02 1.28 -3.69
C ALA A 42 -10.71 0.22 -4.56
N CYS A 43 -10.93 0.48 -5.85
CA CYS A 43 -11.69 -0.42 -6.74
C CYS A 43 -11.07 -1.82 -6.88
N LYS A 44 -9.75 -1.97 -6.65
CA LYS A 44 -9.06 -3.25 -6.86
C LYS A 44 -8.02 -3.62 -5.80
N ASN A 45 -7.64 -2.69 -4.93
CA ASN A 45 -6.81 -3.01 -3.76
C ASN A 45 -7.69 -3.27 -2.52
N LYS A 46 -7.29 -4.24 -1.69
CA LYS A 46 -7.80 -4.34 -0.32
C LYS A 46 -7.21 -3.20 0.50
N THR A 47 -7.94 -2.10 0.62
CA THR A 47 -7.50 -0.92 1.35
C THR A 47 -8.21 -0.82 2.69
N THR A 48 -7.48 -0.31 3.69
CA THR A 48 -8.09 0.02 4.98
C THR A 48 -9.00 1.25 4.80
N LYS A 49 -10.18 1.24 5.44
CA LYS A 49 -11.13 2.37 5.41
C LYS A 49 -10.44 3.69 5.77
N SER A 50 -9.55 3.66 6.77
CA SER A 50 -8.77 4.81 7.22
C SER A 50 -7.86 5.39 6.14
N PHE A 51 -7.22 4.55 5.30
CA PHE A 51 -6.34 5.01 4.23
C PHE A 51 -7.11 5.71 3.11
N THR A 52 -8.27 5.16 2.74
CA THR A 52 -9.11 5.75 1.68
C THR A 52 -9.65 7.12 2.11
N MET A 53 -10.01 7.26 3.40
CA MET A 53 -10.45 8.53 3.98
C MET A 53 -9.33 9.58 3.96
N THR A 54 -8.12 9.22 4.40
CA THR A 54 -6.98 10.18 4.43
C THR A 54 -6.54 10.56 3.02
N LEU A 55 -6.52 9.61 2.07
CA LEU A 55 -6.16 9.88 0.68
C LEU A 55 -7.13 10.87 0.01
N SER A 56 -8.42 10.80 0.32
CA SER A 56 -9.42 11.75 -0.21
C SER A 56 -9.26 13.16 0.35
N MET A 57 -8.80 13.30 1.59
CA MET A 57 -8.65 14.60 2.26
C MET A 57 -7.32 15.28 1.93
N LEU A 58 -6.29 14.49 1.57
CA LEU A 58 -4.92 14.97 1.36
C LEU A 58 -4.82 16.07 0.28
N PRO A 59 -5.43 15.97 -0.91
CA PRO A 59 -5.34 17.04 -1.92
C PRO A 59 -5.92 18.37 -1.45
N ALA A 60 -6.99 18.33 -0.65
CA ALA A 60 -7.64 19.52 -0.12
C ALA A 60 -6.73 20.24 0.88
N LEU A 61 -6.08 19.48 1.78
CA LEU A 61 -5.10 20.03 2.72
C LEU A 61 -3.93 20.69 1.99
N VAL A 62 -3.35 19.99 1.01
CA VAL A 62 -2.23 20.53 0.22
C VAL A 62 -2.65 21.77 -0.57
N CYS A 63 -3.84 21.77 -1.17
CA CYS A 63 -4.39 22.92 -1.89
C CYS A 63 -4.49 24.16 -1.00
N VAL A 64 -5.02 24.04 0.22
CA VAL A 64 -5.14 25.16 1.17
C VAL A 64 -3.75 25.68 1.57
N VAL A 65 -2.83 24.79 1.89
CA VAL A 65 -1.47 25.16 2.31
C VAL A 65 -0.75 25.94 1.21
N ILE A 66 -0.81 25.47 -0.03
CA ILE A 66 -0.12 26.10 -1.17
C ILE A 66 -0.76 27.44 -1.53
N MET A 67 -2.09 27.53 -1.46
CA MET A 67 -2.80 28.78 -1.69
C MET A 67 -2.47 29.84 -0.63
N MET A 68 -2.27 29.47 0.64
CA MET A 68 -1.83 30.39 1.71
C MET A 68 -0.38 30.87 1.56
N VAL A 69 0.44 30.10 0.87
CA VAL A 69 1.84 30.42 0.57
C VAL A 69 1.98 31.25 -0.71
N ASN A 70 0.97 31.21 -1.58
CA ASN A 70 1.01 31.87 -2.88
C ASN A 70 1.23 33.39 -2.71
N GLY A 71 2.36 33.89 -3.22
CA GLY A 71 2.79 35.28 -3.06
C GLY A 71 3.90 35.52 -2.02
N ASN A 72 4.26 34.52 -1.20
CA ASN A 72 5.39 34.63 -0.25
C ASN A 72 6.30 33.38 -0.31
N ILE A 73 7.42 33.52 -1.03
CA ILE A 73 8.43 32.46 -1.21
C ILE A 73 8.95 31.97 0.16
N GLY A 74 9.10 32.87 1.14
CA GLY A 74 9.54 32.51 2.49
C GLY A 74 8.55 31.61 3.24
N ALA A 75 7.25 31.85 3.08
CA ALA A 75 6.22 30.99 3.64
C ALA A 75 6.24 29.58 3.01
N GLY A 76 6.55 29.48 1.71
CA GLY A 76 6.65 28.20 1.01
C GLY A 76 7.83 27.36 1.46
N VAL A 77 8.98 28.00 1.67
CA VAL A 77 10.15 27.34 2.26
C VAL A 77 9.86 26.90 3.70
N ALA A 78 9.15 27.72 4.50
CA ALA A 78 8.75 27.36 5.86
C ALA A 78 7.82 26.13 5.90
N VAL A 79 6.84 26.06 4.99
CA VAL A 79 5.96 24.90 4.84
C VAL A 79 6.73 23.65 4.43
N ALA A 80 7.64 23.75 3.45
CA ALA A 80 8.48 22.62 3.04
C ALA A 80 9.38 22.14 4.20
N GLY A 81 9.92 23.07 4.98
CA GLY A 81 10.66 22.79 6.22
C GLY A 81 9.79 22.09 7.27
N ALA A 82 8.57 22.56 7.50
CA ALA A 82 7.63 21.93 8.43
C ALA A 82 7.24 20.50 8.01
N PHE A 83 7.01 20.25 6.72
CA PHE A 83 6.76 18.90 6.20
C PHE A 83 7.95 17.95 6.41
N SER A 84 9.19 18.45 6.31
CA SER A 84 10.39 17.64 6.57
C SER A 84 10.55 17.20 8.03
N LEU A 85 9.88 17.89 8.96
CA LEU A 85 9.85 17.52 10.38
C LEU A 85 8.83 16.41 10.67
N ILE A 86 7.88 16.16 9.76
CA ILE A 86 6.88 15.11 9.91
C ILE A 86 7.56 13.76 9.68
N ARG A 87 7.94 13.10 10.78
CA ARG A 87 8.48 11.74 10.75
C ARG A 87 7.35 10.73 10.75
N PHE A 88 7.23 9.96 9.67
CA PHE A 88 6.40 8.77 9.67
C PHE A 88 7.04 7.72 10.59
N ARG A 89 6.51 7.58 11.81
CA ARG A 89 6.94 6.57 12.80
C ARG A 89 6.37 5.18 12.52
N SER A 90 5.48 5.04 11.55
CA SER A 90 4.88 3.76 11.14
C SER A 90 5.59 3.22 9.92
N THR A 91 5.57 1.89 9.77
CA THR A 91 6.08 1.20 8.57
C THR A 91 5.51 1.90 7.33
N PRO A 92 6.36 2.37 6.41
CA PRO A 92 5.88 2.99 5.19
C PRO A 92 4.97 1.98 4.49
N GLY A 93 3.78 2.45 4.08
CA GLY A 93 2.81 1.62 3.37
C GLY A 93 3.42 0.97 2.13
N THR A 94 2.68 0.08 1.48
CA THR A 94 3.15 -0.56 0.25
C THR A 94 3.59 0.49 -0.78
N ALA A 95 4.56 0.17 -1.65
CA ALA A 95 5.06 1.12 -2.65
C ALA A 95 3.94 1.75 -3.50
N LYS A 96 2.85 1.01 -3.74
CA LYS A 96 1.62 1.50 -4.41
C LYS A 96 0.88 2.56 -3.59
N GLU A 97 0.77 2.39 -2.27
CA GLU A 97 0.16 3.36 -1.36
C GLU A 97 0.96 4.67 -1.35
N ILE A 98 2.29 4.58 -1.27
CA ILE A 98 3.18 5.75 -1.29
C ILE A 98 3.03 6.51 -2.61
N ALA A 99 3.07 5.80 -3.75
CA ALA A 99 2.87 6.42 -5.05
C ALA A 99 1.51 7.14 -5.15
N SER A 100 0.44 6.56 -4.59
CA SER A 100 -0.88 7.19 -4.58
C SER A 100 -0.94 8.46 -3.73
N ILE A 101 -0.25 8.49 -2.59
CA ILE A 101 -0.12 9.68 -1.73
C ILE A 101 0.59 10.81 -2.49
N PHE A 102 1.71 10.51 -3.15
CA PHE A 102 2.44 11.51 -3.94
C PHE A 102 1.60 12.06 -5.10
N LEU A 103 0.85 11.19 -5.76
CA LEU A 103 -0.03 11.60 -6.85
C LEU A 103 -1.15 12.52 -6.34
N ALA A 104 -1.79 12.18 -5.22
CA ALA A 104 -2.80 13.02 -4.57
C ALA A 104 -2.22 14.38 -4.13
N MET A 105 -0.99 14.39 -3.60
CA MET A 105 -0.28 15.61 -3.23
C MET A 105 0.03 16.50 -4.44
N ALA A 106 0.49 15.91 -5.55
CA ALA A 106 0.76 16.64 -6.79
C ALA A 106 -0.52 17.29 -7.36
N VAL A 107 -1.66 16.61 -7.30
CA VAL A 107 -2.96 17.19 -7.68
C VAL A 107 -3.31 18.39 -6.79
N GLY A 108 -3.13 18.26 -5.47
CA GLY A 108 -3.35 19.34 -4.52
C GLY A 108 -2.44 20.55 -4.76
N LEU A 109 -1.18 20.34 -5.16
CA LEU A 109 -0.23 21.39 -5.54
C LEU A 109 -0.70 22.17 -6.77
N ILE A 110 -1.06 21.47 -7.84
CA ILE A 110 -1.52 22.10 -9.09
C ILE A 110 -2.82 22.89 -8.86
N MET A 111 -3.73 22.33 -8.05
CA MET A 111 -4.95 23.02 -7.62
C MET A 111 -4.64 24.27 -6.78
N GLY A 112 -3.72 24.17 -5.81
CA GLY A 112 -3.33 25.30 -4.96
C GLY A 112 -2.65 26.44 -5.72
N MET A 113 -2.01 26.13 -6.85
CA MET A 113 -1.47 27.12 -7.79
C MET A 113 -2.53 27.73 -8.73
N GLY A 114 -3.80 27.31 -8.63
CA GLY A 114 -4.92 27.86 -9.41
C GLY A 114 -5.05 27.30 -10.83
N TYR A 115 -4.36 26.20 -11.16
CA TYR A 115 -4.42 25.56 -12.47
C TYR A 115 -5.42 24.39 -12.51
N ILE A 116 -6.72 24.72 -12.47
CA ILE A 116 -7.79 23.71 -12.38
C ILE A 116 -7.78 22.73 -13.55
N GLY A 117 -7.65 23.22 -14.80
CA GLY A 117 -7.64 22.36 -15.98
C GLY A 117 -6.48 21.36 -16.00
N PHE A 118 -5.29 21.79 -15.57
CA PHE A 118 -4.13 20.92 -15.47
C PHE A 118 -4.29 19.87 -14.37
N ALA A 119 -4.89 20.22 -13.23
CA ALA A 119 -5.12 19.27 -12.13
C ALA A 119 -6.07 18.14 -12.54
N VAL A 120 -7.15 18.48 -13.25
CA VAL A 120 -8.11 17.49 -13.79
C VAL A 120 -7.43 16.60 -14.82
N LEU A 121 -6.69 17.19 -15.78
CA LEU A 121 -5.98 16.44 -16.81
C LEU A 121 -4.94 15.48 -16.19
N PHE A 122 -4.17 15.97 -15.22
CA PHE A 122 -3.15 15.18 -14.51
C PHE A 122 -3.78 14.02 -13.73
N THR A 123 -4.91 14.27 -13.06
CA THR A 123 -5.69 13.24 -12.35
C THR A 123 -6.20 12.17 -13.32
N ILE A 124 -6.69 12.56 -14.50
CA ILE A 124 -7.17 11.61 -15.52
C ILE A 124 -6.01 10.77 -16.05
N ILE A 125 -4.92 11.39 -16.48
CA ILE A 125 -3.79 10.69 -17.11
C ILE A 125 -3.14 9.72 -16.12
N LEU A 126 -2.73 10.21 -14.94
CA LEU A 126 -2.02 9.37 -13.98
C LEU A 126 -2.96 8.46 -13.20
N GLY A 127 -4.21 8.88 -12.96
CA GLY A 127 -5.24 8.01 -12.39
C GLY A 127 -5.54 6.83 -13.32
N LEU A 128 -5.67 7.07 -14.64
CA LEU A 128 -5.84 6.00 -15.63
C LEU A 128 -4.59 5.13 -15.74
N PHE A 129 -3.39 5.71 -15.69
CA PHE A 129 -2.15 4.94 -15.67
C PHE A 129 -2.09 4.03 -14.43
N MET A 130 -2.41 4.55 -13.25
CA MET A 130 -2.48 3.76 -12.02
C MET A 130 -3.55 2.66 -12.11
N PHE A 131 -4.72 2.97 -12.65
CA PHE A 131 -5.79 2.01 -12.89
C PHE A 131 -5.35 0.91 -13.85
N CYS A 132 -4.70 1.27 -14.95
CA CYS A 132 -4.17 0.36 -15.96
C CYS A 132 -3.07 -0.53 -15.37
N LEU A 133 -2.16 0.03 -14.56
CA LEU A 133 -1.17 -0.74 -13.80
C LEU A 133 -1.81 -1.66 -12.76
N ASN A 134 -2.93 -1.30 -12.15
CA ASN A 134 -3.68 -2.20 -11.28
C ASN A 134 -4.41 -3.29 -12.08
N PHE A 135 -4.78 -2.98 -13.32
CA PHE A 135 -5.44 -3.92 -14.21
C PHE A 135 -4.48 -4.95 -14.82
N ILE A 136 -3.33 -4.49 -15.31
CA ILE A 136 -2.25 -5.27 -15.93
C ILE A 136 -1.35 -5.89 -14.87
N GLY A 137 -1.09 -5.14 -13.79
CA GLY A 137 -0.25 -5.53 -12.67
C GLY A 137 -0.91 -6.65 -11.87
N LEU A 138 -0.54 -7.85 -12.29
CA LEU A 138 -0.67 -9.08 -11.57
C LEU A 138 -2.11 -9.50 -11.29
N LYS A 139 -2.61 -10.34 -12.18
CA LYS A 139 -3.22 -11.62 -11.78
C LYS A 139 -2.24 -12.40 -10.87
N THR A 140 -1.82 -11.89 -9.72
CA THR A 140 -1.55 -12.77 -8.56
C THR A 140 -2.92 -13.15 -8.01
N LYS A 141 -3.70 -13.86 -8.84
CA LYS A 141 -4.71 -14.79 -8.37
C LYS A 141 -3.94 -15.90 -7.64
N GLY A 142 -3.42 -15.57 -6.46
CA GLY A 142 -2.57 -16.42 -5.62
C GLY A 142 -2.76 -16.15 -4.13
N TYR A 143 -3.24 -14.98 -3.73
CA TYR A 143 -3.47 -14.60 -2.32
C TYR A 143 -4.54 -15.40 -1.57
N CYS A 144 -5.17 -16.40 -2.18
CA CYS A 144 -6.02 -17.34 -1.45
C CYS A 144 -5.29 -18.62 -1.02
N LYS A 145 -4.04 -18.86 -1.45
CA LYS A 145 -3.35 -20.13 -1.15
C LYS A 145 -1.96 -19.99 -0.54
N GLU A 146 -1.46 -18.77 -0.41
CA GLU A 146 -0.25 -18.45 0.35
C GLU A 146 -0.53 -18.56 1.85
N LYS A 147 0.12 -19.53 2.49
CA LYS A 147 0.02 -19.84 3.92
C LYS A 147 1.41 -19.91 4.52
N THR A 148 1.51 -19.54 5.79
CA THR A 148 2.73 -19.72 6.57
C THR A 148 2.60 -21.00 7.38
N LEU A 149 3.46 -21.96 7.09
CA LEU A 149 3.55 -23.25 7.75
C LEU A 149 4.71 -23.23 8.74
N LYS A 150 4.41 -23.35 10.03
CA LYS A 150 5.41 -23.49 11.10
C LYS A 150 5.45 -24.95 11.52
N ILE A 151 6.64 -25.55 11.48
CA ILE A 151 6.87 -26.96 11.86
C ILE A 151 7.95 -26.96 12.95
N THR A 152 7.69 -27.63 14.07
CA THR A 152 8.69 -27.83 15.14
C THR A 152 9.25 -29.24 15.04
N ILE A 153 10.54 -29.41 14.77
CA ILE A 153 11.23 -30.70 14.62
C ILE A 153 12.24 -30.91 15.76
N PRO A 154 12.58 -32.16 16.13
CA PRO A 154 13.69 -32.43 17.03
C PRO A 154 15.06 -32.25 16.32
N GLU A 155 16.11 -31.97 17.10
CA GLU A 155 17.48 -31.81 16.59
C GLU A 155 18.00 -33.05 15.84
N ASP A 156 17.57 -34.25 16.24
CA ASP A 156 17.95 -35.52 15.62
C ASP A 156 17.38 -35.71 14.19
N LEU A 157 16.42 -34.87 13.75
CA LEU A 157 15.84 -34.96 12.42
C LEU A 157 16.60 -34.05 11.43
N ASN A 158 17.18 -34.66 10.40
CA ASN A 158 17.86 -33.92 9.34
C ASN A 158 16.82 -33.21 8.45
N TYR A 159 16.65 -31.91 8.63
CA TYR A 159 15.51 -31.15 8.16
C TYR A 159 15.50 -30.82 6.66
N THR A 160 16.64 -30.98 6.00
CA THR A 160 16.86 -30.50 4.63
C THR A 160 16.10 -31.29 3.58
N GLU A 161 15.84 -32.59 3.79
CA GLU A 161 15.26 -33.48 2.75
C GLU A 161 13.96 -34.19 3.18
N VAL A 162 13.67 -34.25 4.47
CA VAL A 162 12.56 -35.06 5.00
C VAL A 162 11.19 -34.50 4.59
N PHE A 163 11.09 -33.19 4.43
CA PHE A 163 9.83 -32.51 4.13
C PHE A 163 9.63 -32.19 2.64
N ASP A 164 10.68 -32.26 1.82
CA ASP A 164 10.63 -31.90 0.39
C ASP A 164 9.64 -32.77 -0.40
N SER A 165 9.60 -34.08 -0.10
CA SER A 165 8.68 -35.03 -0.76
C SER A 165 7.20 -34.69 -0.50
N ILE A 166 6.86 -34.31 0.73
CA ILE A 166 5.49 -33.96 1.15
C ILE A 166 5.13 -32.57 0.61
N LEU A 167 6.03 -31.60 0.75
CA LEU A 167 5.82 -30.24 0.28
C LEU A 167 5.65 -30.20 -1.24
N THR A 168 6.44 -30.94 -2.02
CA THR A 168 6.31 -31.00 -3.49
C THR A 168 4.96 -31.60 -3.93
N LYS A 169 4.43 -32.58 -3.18
CA LYS A 169 3.14 -33.22 -3.45
C LYS A 169 1.98 -32.23 -3.25
N TYR A 170 1.91 -31.58 -2.10
CA TYR A 170 0.76 -30.77 -1.68
C TYR A 170 0.85 -29.27 -2.01
N THR A 171 2.05 -28.74 -2.26
CA THR A 171 2.30 -27.32 -2.53
C THR A 171 2.74 -27.09 -3.98
N LYS A 172 2.41 -25.93 -4.54
CA LYS A 172 2.92 -25.46 -5.85
C LYS A 172 4.29 -24.82 -5.73
N MET A 173 4.52 -24.15 -4.62
CA MET A 173 5.74 -23.43 -4.28
C MET A 173 5.88 -23.48 -2.77
N TYR A 174 7.09 -23.75 -2.31
CA TYR A 174 7.45 -23.70 -0.89
C TYR A 174 8.81 -23.02 -0.77
N GLU A 175 8.94 -22.14 0.21
CA GLU A 175 10.18 -21.41 0.49
C GLU A 175 10.41 -21.39 2.00
N LEU A 176 11.61 -21.78 2.43
CA LEU A 176 12.02 -21.71 3.84
C LEU A 176 12.47 -20.28 4.15
N ILE A 177 11.74 -19.60 5.03
CA ILE A 177 11.98 -18.18 5.35
C ILE A 177 12.85 -18.03 6.59
N HIS A 178 12.62 -18.90 7.59
CA HIS A 178 13.18 -18.71 8.92
C HIS A 178 13.35 -20.03 9.65
N ILE A 179 14.48 -20.17 10.34
CA ILE A 179 14.82 -21.30 11.20
C ILE A 179 15.16 -20.72 12.58
N LYS A 180 14.54 -21.25 13.64
CA LYS A 180 14.81 -20.84 15.02
C LYS A 180 15.00 -22.03 15.93
N THR A 181 16.02 -22.03 16.76
CA THR A 181 16.16 -23.00 17.86
C THR A 181 15.25 -22.64 19.03
N THR A 182 14.66 -23.66 19.65
CA THR A 182 13.79 -23.57 20.82
C THR A 182 14.14 -24.66 21.82
N ASN A 183 13.74 -24.50 23.08
CA ASN A 183 14.11 -25.41 24.18
C ASN A 183 15.62 -25.68 24.27
N LEU A 184 16.40 -24.61 24.50
CA LEU A 184 17.86 -24.70 24.73
C LEU A 184 18.65 -25.39 23.60
N GLY A 185 18.12 -25.38 22.36
CA GLY A 185 18.78 -25.97 21.19
C GLY A 185 18.19 -27.31 20.75
N SER A 186 17.40 -27.98 21.59
CA SER A 186 16.89 -29.32 21.33
C SER A 186 15.82 -29.43 20.23
N LEU A 187 15.15 -28.32 19.89
CA LEU A 187 14.09 -28.27 18.87
C LEU A 187 14.35 -27.16 17.86
N PHE A 188 14.11 -27.42 16.58
CA PHE A 188 14.07 -26.37 15.54
C PHE A 188 12.62 -26.04 15.16
N LYS A 189 12.31 -24.75 15.09
CA LYS A 189 11.10 -24.20 14.48
C LYS A 189 11.42 -23.69 13.09
N LEU A 190 10.92 -24.41 12.08
CA LEU A 190 11.00 -24.06 10.67
C LEU A 190 9.76 -23.27 10.27
N THR A 191 9.95 -22.16 9.56
CA THR A 191 8.85 -21.35 9.02
C THR A 191 8.95 -21.34 7.50
N TYR A 192 7.96 -21.95 6.85
CA TYR A 192 7.82 -22.01 5.40
C TYR A 192 6.71 -21.08 4.93
N ASN A 193 6.93 -20.42 3.79
CA ASN A 193 5.83 -19.87 2.98
C ASN A 193 5.46 -20.92 1.95
N VAL A 194 4.21 -21.36 1.97
CA VAL A 194 3.71 -22.40 1.07
C VAL A 194 2.51 -21.91 0.28
N THR A 195 2.47 -22.25 -1.00
CA THR A 195 1.28 -22.05 -1.85
C THR A 195 0.59 -23.38 -2.06
N ILE A 196 -0.57 -23.58 -1.42
CA ILE A 196 -1.27 -24.87 -1.43
C ILE A 196 -1.92 -25.12 -2.81
N LYS A 197 -1.94 -26.36 -3.29
CA LYS A 197 -2.62 -26.72 -4.56
C LYS A 197 -4.14 -26.74 -4.39
N ASP A 198 -4.65 -27.38 -3.34
CA ASP A 198 -6.07 -27.55 -3.06
C ASP A 198 -6.36 -27.44 -1.55
N GLU A 199 -7.36 -26.64 -1.15
CA GLU A 199 -7.72 -26.45 0.27
C GLU A 199 -8.21 -27.75 0.92
N LYS A 200 -8.79 -28.67 0.14
CA LYS A 200 -9.22 -29.99 0.66
C LYS A 200 -8.05 -30.90 1.05
N SER A 201 -6.85 -30.64 0.51
CA SER A 201 -5.65 -31.43 0.79
C SER A 201 -4.88 -30.96 2.04
N GLU A 202 -5.30 -29.87 2.69
CA GLU A 202 -4.63 -29.31 3.86
C GLU A 202 -4.58 -30.27 5.03
N LYS A 203 -5.70 -30.95 5.32
CA LYS A 203 -5.78 -31.92 6.41
C LYS A 203 -4.85 -33.11 6.16
N ALA A 204 -4.85 -33.65 4.94
CA ALA A 204 -3.98 -34.75 4.54
C ALA A 204 -2.49 -34.38 4.61
N MET A 205 -2.14 -33.15 4.22
CA MET A 205 -0.78 -32.63 4.35
C MET A 205 -0.35 -32.55 5.82
N ILE A 206 -1.20 -32.02 6.70
CA ILE A 206 -0.89 -31.93 8.14
C ILE A 206 -0.72 -33.32 8.75
N ASP A 207 -1.57 -34.29 8.38
CA ASP A 207 -1.48 -35.65 8.89
C ASP A 207 -0.18 -36.35 8.42
N GLU A 208 0.23 -36.20 7.16
CA GLU A 208 1.52 -36.72 6.67
C GLU A 208 2.72 -36.03 7.35
N LEU A 209 2.63 -34.72 7.61
CA LEU A 209 3.67 -33.98 8.34
C LEU A 209 3.78 -34.46 9.80
N ARG A 210 2.64 -34.74 10.47
CA ARG A 210 2.63 -35.25 11.85
C ARG A 210 3.36 -36.58 11.99
N LEU A 211 3.22 -37.47 11.00
CA LEU A 211 3.91 -38.77 10.98
C LEU A 211 5.43 -38.62 10.91
N ARG A 212 5.93 -37.62 10.17
CA ARG A 212 7.38 -37.36 10.02
C ARG A 212 7.96 -36.53 11.17
N ASN A 213 7.16 -35.64 11.74
CA ASN A 213 7.58 -34.67 12.75
C ASN A 213 7.60 -35.24 14.19
N GLY A 214 7.41 -36.54 14.37
CA GLY A 214 7.28 -37.14 15.71
C GLY A 214 6.07 -36.60 16.49
N ASN A 215 5.01 -36.18 15.80
CA ASN A 215 3.81 -35.55 16.38
C ASN A 215 4.06 -34.23 17.16
N LEU A 216 5.16 -33.54 16.87
CA LEU A 216 5.40 -32.19 17.39
C LEU A 216 4.51 -31.15 16.70
N GLU A 217 4.42 -29.97 17.31
CA GLU A 217 3.52 -28.89 16.92
C GLU A 217 3.71 -28.45 15.45
N ILE A 218 2.60 -28.44 14.70
CA ILE A 218 2.50 -27.92 13.33
C ILE A 218 1.38 -26.88 13.31
N ALA A 219 1.69 -25.68 12.84
CA ALA A 219 0.73 -24.59 12.69
C ALA A 219 0.68 -24.13 11.23
N LEU A 220 -0.51 -24.16 10.64
CA LEU A 220 -0.78 -23.62 9.31
C LEU A 220 -1.61 -22.35 9.46
N MET A 221 -1.00 -21.21 9.19
CA MET A 221 -1.65 -19.91 9.26
C MET A 221 -1.84 -19.35 7.87
N ARG A 222 -2.91 -18.59 7.64
CA ARG A 222 -2.97 -17.73 6.45
C ARG A 222 -1.76 -16.81 6.51
N GLN A 223 -1.06 -16.62 5.39
CA GLN A 223 0.10 -15.75 5.37
C GLN A 223 -0.35 -14.35 5.81
N GLU A 224 0.04 -13.97 7.02
CA GLU A 224 -0.10 -12.59 7.45
C GLU A 224 0.89 -11.80 6.62
N ASN A 225 0.40 -10.75 5.94
CA ASN A 225 1.28 -9.73 5.41
C ASN A 225 2.19 -9.32 6.57
N LYS A 226 3.50 -9.59 6.46
CA LYS A 226 4.53 -9.14 7.41
C LYS A 226 4.21 -7.72 7.86
N ASN A 227 3.60 -7.56 9.03
CA ASN A 227 3.33 -6.26 9.63
C ASN A 227 3.09 -6.30 11.14
N TYR A 228 3.22 -7.46 11.78
CA TYR A 228 3.21 -7.54 13.24
C TYR A 228 4.32 -8.48 13.65
N ASP A 229 5.48 -7.91 13.94
CA ASP A 229 6.48 -8.38 14.92
C ASP A 229 7.72 -7.49 14.78
N LEU A 230 7.66 -6.33 15.45
CA LEU A 230 8.82 -5.61 16.00
C LEU A 230 8.50 -5.30 17.45
#